data_AF-A0A820GSP9-F1
#
_entry.id   AF-A0A820GSP9-F1
#
_cell.length_a   1.000
_cell.length_b   1.000
_cell.length_c   1.000
_cell.angle_alpha   90.00
_cell.angle_beta   90.00
_cell.angle_gamma   90.00
#
_symmetry.space_group_name_H-M   'P 1'
#
loop_
_entity.id
_entity.type
_entity.pdbx_description
1 polymer ?
#
loop_
_entity_poly.entity_id
_entity_poly.type
_entity_poly.pdbx_seq_one_letter_code
_entity_poly.pdbx_strand_id
1 'polypeptide(L)'
;MSITYNDRKNFRSFVLNLKSLNSTWSVGRIARFIQNSDNPPHLKYTSLYKCVSRILKRETINDKKRSGRPVTVTTSEFRKNVDKCIRLKKNASIRKTDAILKRQGFTSSETSIYRTVKALNLKWYKKRKSQKLSDIDKKNRVKCAKTLRSKLGISKNSNKWRWNRIVNCDFSDLFTFQGFQNKKNDGVWAREGEEIEAGLINAQTEKFQKGILFWGAISSQGLIPSRAPINVTQWLEQQRTPCDDKRKRVYLTSQLYAKFLTEKAAPAIKTVFRKCKLNPIFHDDQDQKQRTILVRDTVAALFSEHIEPADGDAKFADVWRIENVWGALKEKLRGKVFATVLELEKEVEKEWRNFSKEKCEKMMDEIPYRLQLIIDNNGEHIHKY
;
A
#
# COMPACT_ATOMS: atom_id res chain seq x y z
N MET A 1 -47.29 7.21 27.59
CA MET A 1 -45.90 6.68 27.65
C MET A 1 -45.65 5.79 26.43
N SER A 2 -44.47 5.92 25.81
CA SER A 2 -44.09 5.16 24.63
C SER A 2 -43.84 3.69 25.02
N ILE A 3 -44.63 2.75 24.48
CA ILE A 3 -44.46 1.31 24.72
C ILE A 3 -43.07 0.89 24.20
N THR A 4 -42.22 0.44 25.11
CA THR A 4 -40.83 0.08 24.79
C THR A 4 -40.81 -1.13 23.86
N TYR A 5 -39.70 -1.34 23.15
CA TYR A 5 -39.54 -2.50 22.27
C TYR A 5 -39.66 -3.83 23.02
N ASN A 6 -39.23 -3.85 24.29
CA ASN A 6 -39.28 -5.04 25.15
C ASN A 6 -40.72 -5.44 25.50
N ASP A 7 -41.57 -4.44 25.78
CA ASP A 7 -42.99 -4.65 26.10
C ASP A 7 -43.74 -5.34 24.93
N ARG A 8 -43.37 -5.04 23.68
CA ARG A 8 -44.02 -5.64 22.50
C ARG A 8 -43.64 -7.09 22.27
N LYS A 9 -42.38 -7.47 22.52
CA LYS A 9 -41.95 -8.87 22.44
C LYS A 9 -42.59 -9.68 23.57
N ASN A 10 -42.57 -9.15 24.79
CA ASN A 10 -43.18 -9.79 25.95
C ASN A 10 -44.68 -10.03 25.74
N PHE A 11 -45.40 -9.04 25.21
CA PHE A 11 -46.80 -9.19 24.85
C PHE A 11 -47.05 -10.30 23.82
N ARG A 12 -46.18 -10.43 22.81
CA ARG A 12 -46.31 -11.48 21.77
C ARG A 12 -46.03 -12.86 22.32
N SER A 13 -44.97 -13.00 23.13
CA SER A 13 -44.65 -14.25 23.82
C SER A 13 -45.80 -14.68 24.72
N PHE A 14 -46.38 -13.74 25.48
CA PHE A 14 -47.54 -13.98 26.33
C PHE A 14 -48.76 -14.49 25.54
N VAL A 15 -49.09 -13.86 24.41
CA VAL A 15 -50.19 -14.30 23.54
C VAL A 15 -49.97 -15.72 23.00
N LEU A 16 -48.73 -16.05 22.58
CA LEU A 16 -48.39 -17.40 22.08
C LEU A 16 -48.48 -18.44 23.21
N ASN A 17 -47.98 -18.11 24.40
CA ASN A 17 -48.08 -18.99 25.59
C ASN A 17 -49.53 -19.21 26.03
N LEU A 18 -50.38 -18.18 25.99
CA LEU A 18 -51.80 -18.34 26.28
C LEU A 18 -52.47 -19.31 25.31
N LYS A 19 -52.11 -19.25 24.02
CA LYS A 19 -52.64 -20.17 23.01
C LYS A 19 -52.10 -21.59 23.17
N SER A 20 -50.85 -21.78 23.59
CA SER A 20 -50.29 -23.12 23.82
C SER A 20 -50.90 -23.78 25.06
N LEU A 21 -51.08 -23.04 26.16
CA LEU A 21 -51.72 -23.52 27.38
C LEU A 21 -53.22 -23.78 27.19
N ASN A 22 -53.88 -23.03 26.30
CA ASN A 22 -55.31 -23.12 26.04
C ASN A 22 -55.60 -23.30 24.55
N SER A 23 -55.26 -24.49 24.02
CA SER A 23 -55.35 -24.80 22.58
C SER A 23 -56.75 -24.61 21.99
N THR A 24 -57.81 -24.82 22.77
CA THR A 24 -59.22 -24.66 22.36
C THR A 24 -59.70 -23.20 22.29
N TRP A 25 -58.94 -22.24 22.84
CA TRP A 25 -59.38 -20.85 22.86
C TRP A 25 -59.33 -20.22 21.47
N SER A 26 -60.44 -19.58 21.09
CA SER A 26 -60.52 -18.77 19.87
C SER A 26 -59.76 -17.45 20.04
N VAL A 27 -59.41 -16.81 18.92
CA VAL A 27 -58.77 -15.48 18.90
C VAL A 27 -59.57 -14.46 19.73
N GLY A 28 -60.90 -14.49 19.62
CA GLY A 28 -61.78 -13.60 20.38
C GLY A 28 -61.76 -13.88 21.87
N ARG A 29 -61.68 -15.16 22.28
CA ARG A 29 -61.59 -15.55 23.68
C ARG A 29 -60.27 -15.09 24.31
N ILE A 30 -59.15 -15.25 23.60
CA ILE A 30 -57.84 -14.73 24.03
C ILE A 30 -57.86 -13.20 24.11
N ALA A 31 -58.43 -12.51 23.12
CA ALA A 31 -58.50 -11.05 23.12
C ALA A 31 -59.35 -10.50 24.27
N ARG A 32 -60.49 -11.13 24.59
CA ARG A 32 -61.33 -10.75 25.76
C ARG A 32 -60.62 -11.02 27.07
N PHE A 33 -59.94 -12.15 27.20
CA PHE A 33 -59.16 -12.48 28.39
C PHE A 33 -58.09 -11.40 28.68
N ILE A 34 -57.36 -10.99 27.64
CA ILE A 34 -56.33 -9.94 27.76
C ILE A 34 -56.95 -8.56 28.04
N GLN A 35 -58.15 -8.28 27.53
CA GLN A 35 -58.81 -7.00 27.78
C GLN A 35 -59.42 -6.87 29.18
N ASN A 36 -59.72 -8.01 29.82
CA ASN A 36 -60.29 -8.08 31.16
C ASN A 36 -59.26 -8.44 32.24
N SER A 37 -57.97 -8.53 31.90
CA SER A 37 -56.90 -8.77 32.87
C SER A 37 -56.65 -7.53 33.73
N ASP A 38 -56.00 -7.70 34.89
CA ASP A 38 -55.71 -6.64 35.85
C ASP A 38 -54.98 -5.42 35.28
N ASN A 39 -54.20 -5.60 34.19
CA ASN A 39 -53.53 -4.51 33.49
C ASN A 39 -53.72 -4.64 31.97
N PRO A 40 -54.89 -4.22 31.43
CA PRO A 40 -55.20 -4.43 30.02
C PRO A 40 -54.42 -3.44 29.14
N PRO A 41 -54.05 -3.84 27.91
CA PRO A 41 -53.37 -2.93 26.99
C PRO A 41 -54.30 -1.75 26.61
N HIS A 42 -53.74 -0.55 26.45
CA HIS A 42 -54.45 0.64 25.96
C HIS A 42 -54.81 0.54 24.45
N LEU A 43 -55.56 -0.49 24.08
CA LEU A 43 -56.03 -0.77 22.73
C LEU A 43 -57.54 -1.05 22.79
N LYS A 44 -58.29 -0.49 21.84
CA LYS A 44 -59.69 -0.89 21.62
C LYS A 44 -59.75 -2.39 21.29
N TYR A 45 -60.82 -3.09 21.70
CA TYR A 45 -61.00 -4.53 21.45
C TYR A 45 -60.73 -4.92 20.00
N THR A 46 -61.23 -4.14 19.03
CA THR A 46 -61.05 -4.41 17.60
C THR A 46 -59.57 -4.37 17.17
N SER A 47 -58.79 -3.45 17.73
CA SER A 47 -57.34 -3.35 17.50
C SER A 47 -56.59 -4.49 18.20
N LEU A 48 -56.99 -4.84 19.42
CA LEU A 48 -56.43 -5.96 20.18
C LEU A 48 -56.68 -7.29 19.48
N TYR A 49 -57.93 -7.55 19.06
CA TYR A 49 -58.31 -8.72 18.26
C TYR A 49 -57.47 -8.86 16.99
N LYS A 50 -57.33 -7.77 16.22
CA LYS A 50 -56.46 -7.75 15.03
C LYS A 50 -54.99 -8.02 15.38
N CYS A 51 -54.51 -7.52 16.52
CA CYS A 51 -53.15 -7.76 17.00
C CYS A 51 -52.94 -9.25 17.34
N VAL A 52 -53.80 -9.82 18.20
CA VAL A 52 -53.77 -11.24 18.59
C VAL A 52 -53.89 -12.15 17.37
N SER A 53 -54.85 -11.88 16.48
CA SER A 53 -55.03 -12.61 15.22
C SER A 53 -53.75 -12.65 14.38
N ARG A 54 -53.07 -11.50 14.23
CA ARG A 54 -51.80 -11.42 13.47
C ARG A 54 -50.66 -12.14 14.18
N ILE A 55 -50.61 -12.13 15.50
CA ILE A 55 -49.57 -12.81 16.28
C ILE A 55 -49.74 -14.33 16.13
N LEU A 56 -50.95 -14.84 16.38
CA LEU A 56 -51.26 -16.26 16.26
C LEU A 56 -51.11 -16.78 14.83
N LYS A 57 -51.48 -16.00 13.81
CA LYS A 57 -51.28 -16.39 12.40
C LYS A 57 -49.81 -16.45 11.98
N ARG A 58 -48.92 -15.72 12.67
CA ARG A 58 -47.50 -15.61 12.30
C ARG A 58 -46.57 -16.44 13.17
N GLU A 59 -47.04 -16.86 14.35
CA GLU A 59 -46.31 -17.69 15.31
C GLU A 59 -44.88 -17.18 15.60
N THR A 60 -44.70 -15.86 15.60
CA THR A 60 -43.40 -15.24 15.82
C THR A 60 -43.51 -13.99 16.68
N ILE A 61 -42.52 -13.81 17.54
CA ILE A 61 -42.38 -12.63 18.42
C ILE A 61 -41.74 -11.44 17.70
N ASN A 62 -41.14 -11.67 16.53
CA ASN A 62 -40.41 -10.65 15.77
C ASN A 62 -41.34 -9.86 14.84
N ASP A 63 -41.12 -8.55 14.76
CA ASP A 63 -41.83 -7.72 13.79
C ASP A 63 -41.41 -8.08 12.35
N LYS A 64 -42.39 -8.09 11.44
CA LYS A 64 -42.05 -8.15 10.00
C LYS A 64 -41.25 -6.91 9.64
N LYS A 65 -40.26 -7.08 8.75
CA LYS A 65 -39.55 -5.98 8.12
C LYS A 65 -40.59 -5.03 7.53
N ARG A 66 -40.64 -3.79 8.04
CA ARG A 66 -41.57 -2.78 7.52
C ARG A 66 -41.24 -2.52 6.06
N SER A 67 -42.26 -2.33 5.24
CA SER A 67 -42.09 -1.77 3.89
C SER A 67 -41.58 -0.34 4.06
N GLY A 68 -40.27 -0.15 3.94
CA GLY A 68 -39.68 1.18 3.86
C GLY A 68 -40.10 1.87 2.57
N ARG A 69 -39.83 3.18 2.48
CA ARG A 69 -40.01 3.93 1.24
C ARG A 69 -39.27 3.22 0.10
N PRO A 70 -39.92 2.93 -1.04
CA PRO A 70 -39.27 2.33 -2.20
C PRO A 70 -38.03 3.14 -2.60
N VAL A 71 -36.90 2.47 -2.80
CA VAL A 71 -35.64 3.12 -3.22
C VAL A 71 -35.72 3.38 -4.72
N THR A 72 -36.33 4.50 -5.11
CA THR A 72 -36.60 4.86 -6.52
C THR A 72 -35.33 5.13 -7.34
N VAL A 73 -34.25 5.58 -6.71
CA VAL A 73 -33.05 6.07 -7.43
C VAL A 73 -31.98 4.99 -7.71
N THR A 74 -32.28 3.71 -7.46
CA THR A 74 -31.32 2.62 -7.70
C THR A 74 -31.96 1.41 -8.37
N THR A 75 -32.72 1.66 -9.43
CA THR A 75 -33.22 0.60 -10.32
C THR A 75 -32.06 -0.25 -10.85
N SER A 76 -32.34 -1.49 -11.26
CA SER A 76 -31.32 -2.37 -11.86
C SER A 76 -30.65 -1.72 -13.08
N GLU A 77 -31.44 -1.02 -13.89
CA GLU A 77 -30.96 -0.25 -15.04
C GLU A 77 -30.03 0.90 -14.63
N PHE A 78 -30.40 1.68 -13.62
CA PHE A 78 -29.54 2.74 -13.11
C PHE A 78 -28.21 2.19 -12.58
N ARG A 79 -28.24 1.07 -11.85
CA ARG A 79 -27.03 0.38 -11.36
C ARG A 79 -26.12 -0.05 -12.50
N LYS A 80 -26.68 -0.64 -13.56
CA LYS A 80 -25.93 -1.09 -14.74
C LYS A 80 -25.26 0.09 -15.46
N ASN A 81 -25.96 1.21 -15.59
CA ASN A 81 -25.41 2.40 -16.23
C ASN A 81 -24.33 3.07 -15.37
N VAL A 82 -24.53 3.17 -14.05
CA VAL A 82 -23.49 3.63 -13.12
C VAL A 82 -22.24 2.74 -13.22
N ASP A 83 -22.40 1.41 -13.19
CA ASP A 83 -21.27 0.47 -13.33
C ASP A 83 -20.51 0.69 -14.63
N LYS A 84 -21.22 0.77 -15.77
CA LYS A 84 -20.64 1.03 -17.10
C LYS A 84 -19.83 2.33 -17.15
N CYS A 85 -20.29 3.38 -16.46
CA CYS A 85 -19.65 4.68 -16.44
C CYS A 85 -18.43 4.75 -15.50
N ILE A 86 -18.40 3.98 -14.41
CA ILE A 86 -17.39 4.15 -13.36
C ILE A 86 -16.38 2.99 -13.26
N ARG A 87 -16.82 1.75 -13.50
CA ARG A 87 -16.00 0.57 -13.28
C ARG A 87 -14.90 0.44 -14.34
N LEU A 88 -13.65 0.31 -13.87
CA LEU A 88 -12.46 0.17 -14.71
C LEU A 88 -12.27 1.28 -15.76
N LYS A 89 -12.86 2.47 -15.51
CA LYS A 89 -12.71 3.64 -16.38
C LYS A 89 -11.65 4.59 -15.83
N LYS A 90 -10.76 5.05 -16.71
CA LYS A 90 -9.76 6.06 -16.35
C LYS A 90 -10.46 7.39 -16.06
N ASN A 91 -10.04 8.05 -14.97
CA ASN A 91 -10.48 9.39 -14.60
C ASN A 91 -12.00 9.55 -14.40
N ALA A 92 -12.69 8.45 -14.09
CA ALA A 92 -14.08 8.46 -13.67
C ALA A 92 -14.19 9.03 -12.23
N SER A 93 -15.25 9.78 -11.99
CA SER A 93 -15.60 10.32 -10.68
C SER A 93 -17.11 10.36 -10.55
N ILE A 94 -17.62 10.38 -9.31
CA ILE A 94 -19.06 10.48 -9.03
C ILE A 94 -19.69 11.65 -9.78
N ARG A 95 -19.06 12.84 -9.72
CA ARG A 95 -19.48 14.03 -10.46
C ARG A 95 -19.52 13.84 -11.98
N LYS A 96 -18.49 13.22 -12.57
CA LYS A 96 -18.47 12.97 -14.03
C LYS A 96 -19.52 11.93 -14.43
N THR A 97 -19.69 10.89 -13.62
CA THR A 97 -20.74 9.89 -13.82
C THR A 97 -22.12 10.55 -13.77
N ASP A 98 -22.36 11.49 -12.85
CA ASP A 98 -23.61 12.25 -12.77
C ASP A 98 -23.87 13.06 -14.05
N ALA A 99 -22.87 13.80 -14.51
CA ALA A 99 -22.99 14.55 -15.76
C ALA A 99 -23.28 13.65 -16.98
N ILE A 100 -22.64 12.48 -17.06
CA ILE A 100 -22.87 11.51 -18.15
C ILE A 100 -24.29 10.94 -18.09
N LEU A 101 -24.74 10.53 -16.91
CA LEU A 101 -26.06 9.94 -16.72
C LEU A 101 -27.19 10.94 -16.99
N LYS A 102 -27.03 12.21 -16.57
CA LYS A 102 -27.97 13.28 -16.90
C LYS A 102 -28.08 13.51 -18.40
N ARG A 103 -26.94 13.51 -19.13
CA ARG A 103 -26.95 13.60 -20.61
C ARG A 103 -27.63 12.41 -21.28
N GLN A 104 -27.64 11.25 -20.62
CA GLN A 104 -28.34 10.05 -21.07
C GLN A 104 -29.83 10.02 -20.65
N GLY A 105 -30.35 11.11 -20.08
CA GLY A 105 -31.75 11.24 -19.68
C GLY A 105 -32.08 10.70 -18.30
N PHE A 106 -31.10 10.26 -17.50
CA PHE A 106 -31.35 9.80 -16.14
C PHE A 106 -31.48 10.97 -15.16
N THR A 107 -32.50 10.91 -14.29
CA THR A 107 -32.55 11.76 -13.09
C THR A 107 -31.58 11.23 -12.04
N SER A 108 -30.39 11.84 -11.96
CA SER A 108 -29.34 11.43 -11.01
C SER A 108 -28.84 12.57 -10.13
N SER A 109 -28.22 12.18 -9.02
CA SER A 109 -27.44 13.05 -8.15
C SER A 109 -26.18 12.33 -7.68
N GLU A 110 -25.16 13.08 -7.26
CA GLU A 110 -23.91 12.52 -6.74
C GLU A 110 -24.15 11.54 -5.58
N THR A 111 -25.08 11.85 -4.68
CA THR A 111 -25.49 10.99 -3.57
C THR A 111 -26.08 9.66 -4.05
N SER A 112 -26.87 9.68 -5.11
CA SER A 112 -27.50 8.48 -5.68
C SER A 112 -26.48 7.57 -6.34
N ILE A 113 -25.49 8.16 -7.01
CA ILE A 113 -24.35 7.43 -7.60
C ILE A 113 -23.46 6.87 -6.50
N TYR A 114 -23.16 7.63 -5.44
CA TYR A 114 -22.40 7.14 -4.29
C TYR A 114 -23.05 5.92 -3.64
N ARG A 115 -24.36 6.00 -3.37
CA ARG A 115 -25.14 4.86 -2.84
C ARG A 115 -25.10 3.66 -3.78
N THR A 116 -25.20 3.90 -5.08
CA THR A 116 -25.11 2.84 -6.11
C THR A 116 -23.73 2.19 -6.13
N VAL A 117 -22.66 2.98 -6.08
CA VAL A 117 -21.27 2.52 -5.97
C VAL A 117 -21.08 1.64 -4.74
N LYS A 118 -21.65 2.02 -3.59
CA LYS A 118 -21.66 1.19 -2.37
C LYS A 118 -22.45 -0.11 -2.56
N ALA A 119 -23.63 -0.04 -3.18
CA ALA A 119 -24.45 -1.21 -3.46
C ALA A 119 -23.81 -2.19 -4.46
N LEU A 120 -22.99 -1.68 -5.39
CA LEU A 120 -22.17 -2.46 -6.32
C LEU A 120 -20.86 -2.96 -5.69
N ASN A 121 -20.59 -2.63 -4.43
CA ASN A 121 -19.35 -2.95 -3.72
C ASN A 121 -18.09 -2.46 -4.47
N LEU A 122 -18.20 -1.36 -5.21
CA LEU A 122 -17.07 -0.75 -5.88
C LEU A 122 -16.24 0.04 -4.87
N LYS A 123 -14.94 -0.26 -4.84
CA LYS A 123 -13.98 0.42 -3.97
C LYS A 123 -13.10 1.35 -4.81
N TRP A 124 -12.79 2.51 -4.25
CA TRP A 124 -11.84 3.42 -4.85
C TRP A 124 -10.42 2.96 -4.54
N TYR A 125 -9.61 2.77 -5.58
CA TYR A 125 -8.20 2.44 -5.45
C TYR A 125 -7.36 3.55 -6.05
N LYS A 126 -6.38 4.03 -5.27
CA LYS A 126 -5.45 5.05 -5.75
C LYS A 126 -4.50 4.43 -6.79
N LYS A 127 -4.32 5.12 -7.92
CA LYS A 127 -3.27 4.78 -8.89
C LYS A 127 -1.91 4.87 -8.21
N ARG A 128 -1.09 3.83 -8.40
CA ARG A 128 0.29 3.81 -7.95
C ARG A 128 1.17 4.50 -8.99
N LYS A 129 2.20 5.20 -8.54
CA LYS A 129 3.26 5.66 -9.43
C LYS A 129 4.21 4.48 -9.66
N SER A 130 4.50 4.20 -10.92
CA SER A 130 5.46 3.17 -11.34
C SER A 130 6.26 3.70 -12.52
N GLN A 131 7.40 3.07 -12.80
CA GLN A 131 8.26 3.46 -13.92
C GLN A 131 7.53 3.26 -15.25
N LYS A 132 7.72 4.16 -16.21
CA LYS A 132 7.13 3.96 -17.55
C LYS A 132 7.80 2.77 -18.24
N LEU A 133 6.99 1.80 -18.67
CA LEU A 133 7.41 0.65 -19.47
C LEU A 133 6.89 0.79 -20.91
N SER A 134 7.81 0.69 -21.86
CA SER A 134 7.51 0.40 -23.27
C SER A 134 7.32 -1.10 -23.49
N ASP A 135 6.84 -1.51 -24.66
CA ASP A 135 6.70 -2.94 -24.98
C ASP A 135 8.08 -3.63 -25.12
N ILE A 136 9.11 -2.88 -25.51
CA ILE A 136 10.51 -3.37 -25.51
C ILE A 136 10.95 -3.64 -24.07
N ASP A 137 10.67 -2.72 -23.14
CA ASP A 137 11.02 -2.90 -21.72
C ASP A 137 10.36 -4.16 -21.15
N LYS A 138 9.09 -4.42 -21.49
CA LYS A 138 8.36 -5.61 -21.02
C LYS A 138 8.98 -6.91 -21.57
N LYS A 139 9.32 -6.95 -22.85
CA LYS A 139 10.01 -8.09 -23.47
C LYS A 139 11.37 -8.34 -22.81
N ASN A 140 12.14 -7.27 -22.59
CA ASN A 140 13.43 -7.35 -21.91
C ASN A 140 13.28 -7.84 -20.46
N ARG A 141 12.26 -7.37 -19.73
CA ARG A 141 11.89 -7.87 -18.39
C ARG A 141 11.64 -9.37 -18.39
N VAL A 142 10.83 -9.90 -19.32
CA VAL A 142 10.57 -11.35 -19.42
C VAL A 142 11.85 -12.12 -19.76
N LYS A 143 12.66 -11.63 -20.71
CA LYS A 143 13.94 -12.25 -21.09
C LYS A 143 14.88 -12.33 -19.89
N CYS A 144 15.13 -11.20 -19.22
CA CYS A 144 16.00 -11.12 -18.04
C CYS A 144 15.50 -12.04 -16.91
N ALA A 145 14.18 -12.06 -16.66
CA ALA A 145 13.60 -12.91 -15.62
C ALA A 145 13.82 -14.41 -15.90
N LYS A 146 13.67 -14.85 -17.15
CA LYS A 146 13.97 -16.24 -17.54
C LYS A 146 15.46 -16.54 -17.40
N THR A 147 16.34 -15.64 -17.86
CA THR A 147 17.79 -15.82 -17.79
C THR A 147 18.28 -15.91 -16.35
N LEU A 148 17.89 -14.98 -15.48
CA LEU A 148 18.28 -14.96 -14.08
C LEU A 148 17.81 -16.22 -13.34
N ARG A 149 16.57 -16.67 -13.56
CA ARG A 149 16.04 -17.91 -12.96
C ARG A 149 16.80 -19.15 -13.44
N SER A 150 17.20 -19.20 -14.71
CA SER A 150 18.01 -20.29 -15.24
C SER A 150 19.41 -20.31 -14.63
N LYS A 151 20.06 -19.13 -14.51
CA LYS A 151 21.44 -18.98 -14.00
C LYS A 151 21.57 -19.15 -12.48
N LEU A 152 20.59 -18.66 -11.72
CA LEU A 152 20.67 -18.54 -10.26
C LEU A 152 19.75 -19.49 -9.50
N GLY A 153 18.95 -20.29 -10.23
CA GLY A 153 18.08 -21.33 -9.70
C GLY A 153 16.66 -20.85 -9.41
N ILE A 154 15.75 -21.81 -9.23
CA ILE A 154 14.31 -21.55 -9.00
C ILE A 154 13.89 -21.97 -7.58
N SER A 155 14.45 -23.06 -7.06
CA SER A 155 14.12 -23.62 -5.75
C SER A 155 15.35 -23.72 -4.87
N LYS A 156 15.18 -23.45 -3.57
CA LYS A 156 16.25 -23.57 -2.55
C LYS A 156 16.88 -24.95 -2.51
N ASN A 157 16.10 -25.98 -2.80
CA ASN A 157 16.56 -27.37 -2.75
C ASN A 157 17.35 -27.78 -4.00
N SER A 158 17.51 -26.87 -4.97
CA SER A 158 18.31 -27.11 -6.17
C SER A 158 19.77 -26.78 -5.92
N ASN A 159 20.68 -27.62 -6.43
CA ASN A 159 22.12 -27.32 -6.47
C ASN A 159 22.46 -26.04 -7.26
N LYS A 160 21.52 -25.51 -8.05
CA LYS A 160 21.65 -24.23 -8.76
C LYS A 160 21.25 -23.01 -7.93
N TRP A 161 20.83 -23.17 -6.66
CA TRP A 161 20.39 -22.05 -5.83
C TRP A 161 21.56 -21.14 -5.45
N ARG A 162 21.54 -19.90 -5.96
CA ARG A 162 22.62 -18.94 -5.75
C ARG A 162 22.15 -17.57 -5.26
N TRP A 163 20.84 -17.39 -5.06
CA TRP A 163 20.23 -16.15 -4.57
C TRP A 163 20.74 -15.73 -3.19
N ASN A 164 21.14 -16.68 -2.35
CA ASN A 164 21.75 -16.41 -1.05
C ASN A 164 23.10 -15.70 -1.16
N ARG A 165 23.76 -15.73 -2.32
CA ARG A 165 25.07 -15.10 -2.55
C ARG A 165 24.95 -13.68 -3.12
N ILE A 166 23.77 -13.27 -3.58
CA ILE A 166 23.58 -11.98 -4.24
C ILE A 166 23.70 -10.84 -3.23
N VAL A 167 24.42 -9.82 -3.65
CA VAL A 167 24.47 -8.51 -3.01
C VAL A 167 23.77 -7.53 -3.94
N ASN A 168 22.54 -7.16 -3.60
CA ASN A 168 21.79 -6.15 -4.34
C ASN A 168 22.03 -4.79 -3.66
N CYS A 169 22.85 -3.94 -4.28
CA CYS A 169 23.19 -2.61 -3.79
C CYS A 169 22.52 -1.51 -4.61
N ASP A 170 22.37 -0.36 -3.99
CA ASP A 170 21.85 0.85 -4.63
C ASP A 170 22.23 2.10 -3.82
N PHE A 171 22.15 3.26 -4.47
CA PHE A 171 22.15 4.55 -3.81
C PHE A 171 20.71 4.96 -3.50
N SER A 172 20.50 5.55 -2.34
CA SER A 172 19.18 6.07 -2.00
C SER A 172 18.82 7.32 -2.81
N ASP A 173 17.58 7.76 -2.75
CA ASP A 173 17.30 9.19 -2.98
C ASP A 173 17.87 10.03 -1.82
N LEU A 174 17.91 11.35 -1.98
CA LEU A 174 18.28 12.25 -0.89
C LEU A 174 17.30 12.14 0.28
N PHE A 175 17.84 11.85 1.46
CA PHE A 175 17.12 11.99 2.74
C PHE A 175 17.24 13.44 3.22
N THR A 176 16.12 14.12 3.36
CA THR A 176 16.06 15.55 3.67
C THR A 176 15.90 15.81 5.16
N PHE A 177 16.35 16.98 5.63
CA PHE A 177 16.22 17.41 7.03
C PHE A 177 14.77 17.71 7.43
N GLN A 178 14.01 18.28 6.50
CA GLN A 178 12.57 18.37 6.61
C GLN A 178 12.00 16.99 6.28
N GLY A 179 11.21 16.43 7.20
CA GLY A 179 10.58 15.12 7.02
C GLY A 179 9.79 15.03 5.73
N PHE A 180 9.68 13.82 5.18
CA PHE A 180 8.87 13.61 3.98
C PHE A 180 7.43 14.10 4.22
N GLN A 181 7.06 15.23 3.59
CA GLN A 181 5.74 15.83 3.74
C GLN A 181 4.65 14.92 3.15
N ASN A 182 3.57 14.70 3.91
CA ASN A 182 2.42 13.97 3.43
C ASN A 182 1.53 14.89 2.58
N LYS A 183 1.88 15.06 1.31
CA LYS A 183 1.12 15.87 0.33
C LYS A 183 -0.37 15.51 0.21
N LYS A 184 -0.85 14.40 0.79
CA LYS A 184 -2.26 13.99 0.71
C LYS A 184 -3.16 14.67 1.75
N ASN A 185 -2.60 15.07 2.89
CA ASN A 185 -3.35 15.61 4.02
C ASN A 185 -2.84 17.01 4.43
N ASP A 186 -2.02 17.62 3.58
CA ASP A 186 -1.38 18.91 3.79
C ASP A 186 -2.29 20.02 3.24
N GLY A 187 -3.41 20.23 3.94
CA GLY A 187 -4.43 21.21 3.57
C GLY A 187 -5.10 21.79 4.82
N VAL A 188 -5.47 23.05 4.73
CA VAL A 188 -6.09 23.81 5.82
C VAL A 188 -7.60 23.88 5.60
N TRP A 189 -8.40 23.66 6.64
CA TRP A 189 -9.83 23.93 6.63
C TRP A 189 -10.05 25.38 7.07
N ALA A 190 -10.63 26.20 6.20
CA ALA A 190 -11.00 27.58 6.48
C ALA A 190 -12.35 27.91 5.85
N ARG A 191 -13.04 28.93 6.36
CA ARG A 191 -14.32 29.36 5.78
C ARG A 191 -14.11 30.13 4.49
N GLU A 192 -13.08 30.97 4.47
CA GLU A 192 -12.68 31.82 3.35
C GLU A 192 -11.15 31.84 3.23
N GLY A 193 -10.62 32.15 2.04
CA GLY A 193 -9.18 32.10 1.79
C GLY A 193 -8.37 33.15 2.56
N GLU A 194 -9.01 34.28 2.91
CA GLU A 194 -8.42 35.44 3.60
C GLU A 194 -8.17 35.18 5.09
N GLU A 195 -8.86 34.18 5.67
CA GLU A 195 -8.64 33.69 7.04
C GLU A 195 -7.32 32.92 7.17
N ILE A 196 -6.78 32.41 6.05
CA ILE A 196 -5.63 31.52 6.08
C ILE A 196 -4.36 32.36 6.15
N GLU A 197 -3.72 32.35 7.33
CA GLU A 197 -2.42 32.99 7.51
C GLU A 197 -1.40 32.52 6.47
N ALA A 198 -0.54 33.43 6.01
CA ALA A 198 0.43 33.16 4.96
C ALA A 198 1.34 31.96 5.27
N GLY A 199 1.65 31.71 6.54
CA GLY A 199 2.44 30.54 6.99
C GLY A 199 1.68 29.21 6.96
N LEU A 200 0.34 29.23 7.00
CA LEU A 200 -0.50 28.04 6.96
C LEU A 200 -0.82 27.59 5.52
N ILE A 201 -0.87 28.52 4.57
CA ILE A 201 -1.13 28.20 3.15
C ILE A 201 0.13 27.95 2.33
N ASN A 202 1.23 28.64 2.66
CA ASN A 202 2.48 28.53 1.93
C ASN A 202 3.42 27.55 2.63
N ALA A 203 3.43 26.30 2.18
CA ALA A 203 4.49 25.37 2.54
C ALA A 203 5.81 25.87 1.94
N GLN A 204 6.66 26.49 2.77
CA GLN A 204 7.99 26.91 2.35
C GLN A 204 8.86 25.67 2.09
N THR A 205 9.08 25.38 0.82
CA THR A 205 10.04 24.35 0.39
C THR A 205 11.26 25.03 -0.23
N GLU A 206 12.45 24.79 0.33
CA GLU A 206 13.68 25.15 -0.36
C GLU A 206 13.75 24.40 -1.71
N LYS A 207 13.92 25.13 -2.81
CA LYS A 207 14.02 24.58 -4.18
C LYS A 207 15.15 23.54 -4.31
N PHE A 208 16.15 23.60 -3.42
CA PHE A 208 17.27 22.67 -3.32
C PHE A 208 17.45 22.20 -1.88
N GLN A 209 16.49 21.43 -1.35
CA GLN A 209 16.63 20.85 -0.02
C GLN A 209 17.98 20.11 0.10
N LYS A 210 18.82 20.57 1.03
CA LYS A 210 20.03 19.84 1.41
C LYS A 210 19.58 18.48 1.93
N GLY A 211 20.19 17.41 1.43
CA GLY A 211 19.83 16.06 1.81
C GLY A 211 21.00 15.12 1.67
N ILE A 212 20.94 14.01 2.37
CA ILE A 212 22.01 13.03 2.46
C ILE A 212 21.72 11.88 1.49
N LEU A 213 22.70 11.62 0.62
CA LEU A 213 22.76 10.44 -0.22
C LEU A 213 23.40 9.30 0.57
N PHE A 214 22.71 8.17 0.68
CA PHE A 214 23.25 6.97 1.30
C PHE A 214 23.50 5.87 0.27
N TRP A 215 24.48 5.02 0.55
CA TRP A 215 24.68 3.75 -0.16
C TRP A 215 24.45 2.60 0.81
N GLY A 216 23.83 1.54 0.31
CA GLY A 216 23.65 0.33 1.06
C GLY A 216 23.33 -0.84 0.15
N ALA A 217 23.40 -2.04 0.71
CA ALA A 217 23.03 -3.25 0.01
C ALA A 217 22.27 -4.22 0.93
N ILE A 218 21.54 -5.13 0.30
CA ILE A 218 20.87 -6.25 0.96
C ILE A 218 21.39 -7.56 0.39
N SER A 219 21.54 -8.54 1.28
CA SER A 219 21.83 -9.93 0.95
C SER A 219 21.08 -10.86 1.89
N SER A 220 21.17 -12.18 1.67
CA SER A 220 20.63 -13.16 2.63
C SER A 220 21.31 -13.10 4.01
N GLN A 221 22.49 -12.48 4.09
CA GLN A 221 23.25 -12.34 5.34
C GLN A 221 22.85 -11.10 6.14
N GLY A 222 21.90 -10.30 5.63
CA GLY A 222 21.50 -9.04 6.23
C GLY A 222 21.84 -7.84 5.34
N LEU A 223 21.68 -6.66 5.92
CA LEU A 223 22.05 -5.40 5.30
C LEU A 223 23.58 -5.17 5.32
N ILE A 224 24.05 -4.42 4.34
CA ILE A 224 25.48 -4.13 4.12
C ILE A 224 25.64 -2.62 3.90
N PRO A 225 26.47 -1.93 4.70
CA PRO A 225 27.12 -2.43 5.92
C PRO A 225 26.09 -2.83 6.99
N SER A 226 26.46 -3.72 7.90
CA SER A 226 25.52 -4.25 8.91
C SER A 226 25.04 -3.22 9.92
N ARG A 227 25.87 -2.19 10.22
CA ARG A 227 25.60 -1.20 11.25
C ARG A 227 24.75 -0.04 10.75
N ALA A 228 25.12 0.56 9.63
CA ALA A 228 24.48 1.73 9.06
C ALA A 228 24.82 1.80 7.56
N PRO A 229 23.95 2.41 6.72
CA PRO A 229 24.31 2.68 5.34
C PRO A 229 25.41 3.75 5.29
N ILE A 230 26.18 3.78 4.20
CA ILE A 230 27.32 4.68 4.04
C ILE A 230 26.81 6.06 3.64
N ASN A 231 27.19 7.12 4.36
CA ASN A 231 26.92 8.49 3.95
C ASN A 231 27.82 8.86 2.77
N VAL A 232 27.27 8.74 1.55
CA VAL A 232 27.97 9.02 0.30
C VAL A 232 28.16 10.52 0.13
N THR A 233 27.24 11.35 0.64
CA THR A 233 27.42 12.81 0.58
C THR A 233 28.66 13.24 1.35
N GLN A 234 28.84 12.76 2.59
CA GLN A 234 30.03 13.04 3.37
C GLN A 234 31.29 12.50 2.68
N TRP A 235 31.25 11.27 2.15
CA TRP A 235 32.39 10.70 1.43
C TRP A 235 32.76 11.51 0.17
N LEU A 236 31.77 11.98 -0.61
CA LEU A 236 31.99 12.81 -1.79
C LEU A 236 32.61 14.16 -1.45
N GLU A 237 32.20 14.78 -0.34
CA GLU A 237 32.81 16.03 0.13
C GLU A 237 34.29 15.85 0.49
N GLN A 238 34.69 14.67 0.98
CA GLN A 238 36.10 14.32 1.21
C GLN A 238 36.91 14.14 -0.09
N GLN A 239 36.24 14.00 -1.24
CA GLN A 239 36.91 13.87 -2.54
C GLN A 239 37.19 15.22 -3.21
N ARG A 240 36.82 16.33 -2.57
CA ARG A 240 37.08 17.66 -3.12
C ARG A 240 38.57 17.94 -3.24
N THR A 241 38.92 18.57 -4.35
CA THR A 241 40.21 19.20 -4.55
C THR A 241 40.15 20.66 -4.07
N PRO A 242 41.30 21.27 -3.71
CA PRO A 242 41.36 22.68 -3.32
C PRO A 242 40.81 23.65 -4.38
N CYS A 243 40.79 23.23 -5.65
CA CYS A 243 40.34 24.01 -6.80
C CYS A 243 38.81 23.94 -7.02
N ASP A 244 38.10 23.07 -6.31
CA ASP A 244 36.65 22.88 -6.51
C ASP A 244 35.84 24.04 -5.90
N ASP A 245 34.85 24.55 -6.64
CA ASP A 245 33.93 25.56 -6.13
C ASP A 245 33.14 24.98 -4.94
N LYS A 246 33.43 25.49 -3.74
CA LYS A 246 32.79 25.08 -2.48
C LYS A 246 31.27 25.27 -2.49
N ARG A 247 30.71 26.08 -3.41
CA ARG A 247 29.27 26.28 -3.57
C ARG A 247 28.58 25.18 -4.37
N LYS A 248 29.34 24.40 -5.18
CA LYS A 248 28.79 23.33 -6.01
C LYS A 248 28.93 21.99 -5.32
N ARG A 249 27.91 21.14 -5.40
CA ARG A 249 27.96 19.77 -4.88
C ARG A 249 28.87 18.90 -5.75
N VAL A 250 29.65 18.03 -5.11
CA VAL A 250 30.38 16.98 -5.83
C VAL A 250 29.39 15.90 -6.26
N TYR A 251 29.38 15.57 -7.55
CA TYR A 251 28.55 14.52 -8.10
C TYR A 251 29.34 13.21 -8.20
N LEU A 252 28.65 12.09 -8.03
CA LEU A 252 29.24 10.77 -8.22
C LEU A 252 29.49 10.54 -9.72
N THR A 253 30.73 10.71 -10.17
CA THR A 253 31.17 10.35 -11.53
C THR A 253 31.52 8.86 -11.62
N SER A 254 31.82 8.35 -12.81
CA SER A 254 32.27 6.96 -12.98
C SER A 254 33.62 6.70 -12.27
N GLN A 255 34.55 7.65 -12.28
CA GLN A 255 35.81 7.57 -11.56
C GLN A 255 35.59 7.51 -10.05
N LEU A 256 34.72 8.40 -9.54
CA LEU A 256 34.36 8.40 -8.12
C LEU A 256 33.58 7.16 -7.73
N TYR A 257 32.75 6.60 -8.61
CA TYR A 257 32.08 5.33 -8.35
C TYR A 257 33.06 4.16 -8.26
N ALA A 258 34.00 4.04 -9.21
CA ALA A 258 35.06 3.02 -9.13
C ALA A 258 35.88 3.16 -7.84
N LYS A 259 36.27 4.38 -7.48
CA LYS A 259 36.97 4.68 -6.22
C LYS A 259 36.12 4.29 -5.00
N PHE A 260 34.84 4.65 -5.00
CA PHE A 260 33.89 4.31 -3.93
C PHE A 260 33.74 2.79 -3.76
N LEU A 261 33.66 2.04 -4.86
CA LEU A 261 33.59 0.58 -4.81
C LEU A 261 34.81 -0.01 -4.11
N THR A 262 36.01 0.45 -4.48
CA THR A 262 37.28 -0.01 -3.92
C THR A 262 37.43 0.36 -2.44
N GLU A 263 37.15 1.62 -2.08
CA GLU A 263 37.40 2.13 -0.73
C GLU A 263 36.32 1.78 0.29
N LYS A 264 35.06 1.67 -0.14
CA LYS A 264 33.90 1.63 0.75
C LYS A 264 33.03 0.40 0.54
N ALA A 265 32.52 0.19 -0.67
CA ALA A 265 31.52 -0.86 -0.92
C ALA A 265 32.10 -2.27 -0.78
N ALA A 266 33.20 -2.56 -1.49
CA ALA A 266 33.80 -3.90 -1.49
C ALA A 266 34.33 -4.30 -0.10
N PRO A 267 35.02 -3.44 0.67
CA PRO A 267 35.40 -3.77 2.05
C PRO A 267 34.18 -4.09 2.95
N ALA A 268 33.09 -3.33 2.83
CA ALA A 268 31.86 -3.61 3.59
C ALA A 268 31.23 -4.96 3.21
N ILE A 269 31.17 -5.27 1.92
CA ILE A 269 30.65 -6.56 1.41
C ILE A 269 31.54 -7.72 1.88
N LYS A 270 32.86 -7.61 1.69
CA LYS A 270 33.84 -8.64 2.10
C LYS A 270 33.77 -8.91 3.60
N THR A 271 33.55 -7.88 4.43
CA THR A 271 33.39 -8.05 5.88
C THR A 271 32.21 -8.94 6.25
N VAL A 272 31.07 -8.80 5.57
CA VAL A 272 29.88 -9.61 5.82
C VAL A 272 30.07 -11.04 5.29
N PHE A 273 30.59 -11.18 4.06
CA PHE A 273 30.72 -12.48 3.40
C PHE A 273 31.88 -13.35 3.94
N ARG A 274 32.94 -12.74 4.48
CA ARG A 274 34.01 -13.47 5.18
C ARG A 274 33.48 -14.27 6.37
N LYS A 275 32.44 -13.77 7.06
CA LYS A 275 31.82 -14.47 8.21
C LYS A 275 31.05 -15.72 7.79
N CYS A 276 30.43 -15.72 6.62
CA CYS A 276 29.63 -16.85 6.13
C CYS A 276 30.36 -17.76 5.13
N LYS A 277 31.64 -17.48 4.81
CA LYS A 277 32.47 -18.25 3.87
C LYS A 277 31.85 -18.44 2.47
N LEU A 278 31.05 -17.47 2.03
CA LEU A 278 30.47 -17.45 0.68
C LEU A 278 31.16 -16.39 -0.17
N ASN A 279 31.26 -16.64 -1.47
CA ASN A 279 31.69 -15.62 -2.44
C ASN A 279 30.47 -14.81 -2.90
N PRO A 280 30.47 -13.47 -2.74
CA PRO A 280 29.35 -12.62 -3.13
C PRO A 280 29.18 -12.58 -4.65
N ILE A 281 27.93 -12.44 -5.10
CA ILE A 281 27.58 -12.09 -6.48
C ILE A 281 27.15 -10.64 -6.47
N PHE A 282 27.96 -9.75 -7.03
CA PHE A 282 27.70 -8.31 -7.02
C PHE A 282 26.59 -7.92 -7.99
N HIS A 283 25.70 -7.00 -7.58
CA HIS A 283 24.68 -6.41 -8.44
C HIS A 283 24.40 -4.96 -8.03
N ASP A 284 24.53 -4.04 -8.98
CA ASP A 284 24.13 -2.63 -8.90
C ASP A 284 23.10 -2.26 -9.99
N ASP A 285 22.64 -1.01 -10.03
CA ASP A 285 21.66 -0.54 -11.00
C ASP A 285 22.30 -0.13 -12.34
N GLN A 286 21.48 0.14 -13.36
CA GLN A 286 21.96 0.39 -14.73
C GLN A 286 22.32 1.86 -14.99
N ASP A 287 22.69 2.63 -13.98
CA ASP A 287 23.10 4.03 -14.19
C ASP A 287 24.31 4.06 -15.15
N GLN A 288 24.26 4.94 -16.15
CA GLN A 288 25.29 5.08 -17.19
C GLN A 288 26.71 5.21 -16.60
N LYS A 289 26.85 5.92 -15.48
CA LYS A 289 28.14 6.08 -14.80
C LYS A 289 28.73 4.77 -14.28
N GLN A 290 27.87 3.77 -14.01
CA GLN A 290 28.26 2.44 -13.51
C GLN A 290 28.56 1.45 -14.64
N ARG A 291 28.40 1.87 -15.90
CA ARG A 291 28.54 1.01 -17.08
C ARG A 291 29.74 1.34 -17.95
N THR A 292 30.58 2.28 -17.52
CA THR A 292 31.85 2.59 -18.18
C THR A 292 32.83 1.41 -18.08
N ILE A 293 33.79 1.33 -19.00
CA ILE A 293 34.84 0.30 -19.01
C ILE A 293 35.58 0.30 -17.67
N LEU A 294 35.99 1.48 -17.18
CA LEU A 294 36.64 1.65 -15.88
C LEU A 294 35.89 0.96 -14.73
N VAL A 295 34.58 1.15 -14.64
CA VAL A 295 33.78 0.57 -13.56
C VAL A 295 33.64 -0.94 -13.74
N ARG A 296 33.46 -1.43 -14.96
CA ARG A 296 33.40 -2.87 -15.24
C ARG A 296 34.69 -3.58 -14.85
N ASP A 297 35.84 -3.02 -15.23
CA ASP A 297 37.15 -3.55 -14.86
C ASP A 297 37.35 -3.54 -13.34
N THR A 298 36.89 -2.48 -12.68
CA THR A 298 36.92 -2.36 -11.21
C THR A 298 36.05 -3.44 -10.55
N VAL A 299 34.83 -3.67 -11.04
CA VAL A 299 33.93 -4.71 -10.51
C VAL A 299 34.54 -6.10 -10.71
N ALA A 300 35.09 -6.39 -11.89
CA ALA A 300 35.74 -7.66 -12.20
C ALA A 300 36.97 -7.91 -11.32
N ALA A 301 37.74 -6.86 -10.99
CA ALA A 301 38.88 -6.96 -10.08
C ALA A 301 38.45 -7.16 -8.61
N LEU A 302 37.31 -6.59 -8.19
CA LEU A 302 36.85 -6.63 -6.80
C LEU A 302 36.03 -7.88 -6.46
N PHE A 303 35.29 -8.42 -7.43
CA PHE A 303 34.33 -9.51 -7.25
C PHE A 303 34.54 -10.60 -8.31
N SER A 304 34.68 -11.85 -7.86
CA SER A 304 34.81 -12.99 -8.77
C SER A 304 33.58 -13.24 -9.62
N GLU A 305 32.41 -12.81 -9.14
CA GLU A 305 31.12 -12.98 -9.80
C GLU A 305 30.25 -11.74 -9.64
N HIS A 306 29.54 -11.39 -10.71
CA HIS A 306 28.60 -10.28 -10.74
C HIS A 306 27.45 -10.59 -11.70
N ILE A 307 26.33 -9.91 -11.54
CA ILE A 307 25.24 -9.98 -12.51
C ILE A 307 25.61 -9.08 -13.68
N GLU A 308 25.73 -9.68 -14.85
CA GLU A 308 26.02 -8.93 -16.07
C GLU A 308 24.92 -7.92 -16.36
N PRO A 309 25.28 -6.69 -16.79
CA PRO A 309 24.31 -5.67 -17.15
C PRO A 309 23.22 -6.21 -18.08
N ALA A 310 23.57 -7.02 -19.08
CA ALA A 310 22.63 -7.60 -20.04
C ALA A 310 21.61 -8.59 -19.43
N ASP A 311 21.92 -9.21 -18.29
CA ASP A 311 21.01 -10.10 -17.56
C ASP A 311 20.12 -9.35 -16.56
N GLY A 312 20.54 -8.15 -16.14
CA GLY A 312 19.86 -7.27 -15.19
C GLY A 312 19.29 -5.98 -15.81
N ASP A 313 19.30 -5.83 -17.14
CA ASP A 313 19.00 -4.59 -17.90
C ASP A 313 17.51 -4.19 -17.88
N ALA A 314 16.70 -5.05 -17.30
CA ALA A 314 15.28 -4.82 -17.18
C ALA A 314 15.02 -3.83 -16.04
N LYS A 315 14.10 -2.87 -16.27
CA LYS A 315 13.58 -1.86 -15.32
C LYS A 315 13.01 -2.46 -14.02
N PHE A 316 13.83 -3.12 -13.20
CA PHE A 316 13.48 -4.11 -12.15
C PHE A 316 13.44 -3.52 -10.73
N ALA A 317 13.12 -2.24 -10.58
CA ALA A 317 12.96 -1.63 -9.27
C ALA A 317 11.85 -2.30 -8.42
N ASP A 318 10.97 -3.09 -9.04
CA ASP A 318 9.96 -3.91 -8.40
C ASP A 318 10.38 -5.38 -8.18
N VAL A 319 11.60 -5.77 -8.51
CA VAL A 319 12.16 -7.11 -8.23
C VAL A 319 13.24 -7.01 -7.17
N TRP A 320 14.15 -6.04 -7.33
CA TRP A 320 15.27 -5.83 -6.43
C TRP A 320 14.84 -5.29 -5.08
N ARG A 321 15.52 -5.75 -4.02
CA ARG A 321 15.04 -5.66 -2.63
C ARG A 321 15.58 -4.49 -1.85
N ILE A 322 16.69 -3.91 -2.28
CA ILE A 322 17.23 -2.70 -1.67
C ILE A 322 16.23 -1.54 -1.72
N GLU A 323 15.41 -1.49 -2.77
CA GLU A 323 14.30 -0.54 -2.93
C GLU A 323 13.23 -0.67 -1.84
N ASN A 324 12.94 -1.90 -1.40
CA ASN A 324 12.02 -2.15 -0.28
C ASN A 324 12.62 -1.65 1.04
N VAL A 325 13.94 -1.80 1.21
CA VAL A 325 14.68 -1.29 2.38
C VAL A 325 14.58 0.23 2.41
N TRP A 326 14.96 0.92 1.32
CA TRP A 326 14.85 2.37 1.23
C TRP A 326 13.42 2.88 1.42
N GLY A 327 12.44 2.21 0.81
CA GLY A 327 11.03 2.52 0.99
C GLY A 327 10.60 2.45 2.46
N ALA A 328 10.96 1.38 3.17
CA ALA A 328 10.63 1.22 4.58
C ALA A 328 11.35 2.23 5.48
N LEU A 329 12.61 2.58 5.21
CA LEU A 329 13.30 3.67 5.93
C LEU A 329 12.57 5.00 5.73
N LYS A 330 12.25 5.37 4.49
CA LYS A 330 11.53 6.62 4.19
C LYS A 330 10.17 6.69 4.87
N GLU A 331 9.44 5.58 4.94
CA GLU A 331 8.17 5.51 5.67
C GLU A 331 8.37 5.68 7.19
N LYS A 332 9.43 5.14 7.77
CA LYS A 332 9.76 5.29 9.21
C LYS A 332 10.21 6.70 9.59
N LEU A 333 10.84 7.41 8.65
CA LEU A 333 11.27 8.79 8.84
C LEU A 333 10.20 9.82 8.41
N ARG A 334 9.06 9.36 7.88
CA ARG A 334 7.98 10.25 7.46
C ARG A 334 7.52 11.12 8.63
N GLY A 335 7.42 12.42 8.38
CA GLY A 335 6.96 13.42 9.35
C GLY A 335 7.97 13.81 10.44
N LYS A 336 9.15 13.20 10.49
CA LYS A 336 10.22 13.59 11.43
C LYS A 336 11.03 14.75 10.86
N VAL A 337 11.32 15.76 11.66
CA VAL A 337 12.22 16.87 11.30
C VAL A 337 13.52 16.68 12.06
N PHE A 338 14.65 16.87 11.36
CA PHE A 338 15.99 16.73 11.91
C PHE A 338 16.68 18.09 11.86
N ALA A 339 17.23 18.54 13.00
CA ALA A 339 17.95 19.80 13.07
C ALA A 339 19.38 19.65 12.52
N THR A 340 19.95 18.46 12.59
CA THR A 340 21.35 18.20 12.20
C THR A 340 21.52 16.95 11.33
N VAL A 341 22.65 16.89 10.61
CA VAL A 341 23.08 15.69 9.85
C VAL A 341 23.19 14.49 10.78
N LEU A 342 23.78 14.71 11.96
CA LEU A 342 24.01 13.67 12.94
C LEU A 342 22.71 13.06 13.47
N GLU A 343 21.68 13.87 13.70
CA GLU A 343 20.36 13.38 14.10
C GLU A 343 19.72 12.50 13.03
N LEU A 344 19.76 12.95 11.77
CA LEU A 344 19.26 12.17 10.64
C LEU A 344 20.01 10.85 10.50
N GLU A 345 21.34 10.87 10.58
CA GLU A 345 22.18 9.66 10.51
C GLU A 345 21.90 8.69 11.65
N LYS A 346 21.72 9.18 12.89
CA LYS A 346 21.37 8.34 14.04
C LYS A 346 20.03 7.65 13.86
N GLU A 347 19.03 8.36 13.35
CA GLU A 347 17.71 7.76 13.13
C GLU A 347 17.73 6.78 11.94
N VAL A 348 18.48 7.09 10.87
CA VAL A 348 18.73 6.16 9.77
C VAL A 348 19.45 4.90 10.27
N GLU A 349 20.51 5.03 11.07
CA GLU A 349 21.25 3.91 11.67
C GLU A 349 20.32 3.04 12.52
N LYS A 350 19.50 3.66 13.37
CA LYS A 350 18.53 2.96 14.21
C LYS A 350 17.55 2.14 13.37
N GLU A 351 16.92 2.74 12.36
CA GLU A 351 15.96 2.03 11.50
C GLU A 351 16.63 1.00 10.59
N TRP A 352 17.87 1.22 10.17
CA TRP A 352 18.67 0.25 9.42
C TRP A 352 18.94 -1.02 10.25
N ARG A 353 19.31 -0.86 11.53
CA ARG A 353 19.54 -1.99 12.45
C ARG A 353 18.28 -2.79 12.79
N ASN A 354 17.10 -2.21 12.60
CA ASN A 354 15.83 -2.90 12.81
C ASN A 354 15.55 -3.99 11.75
N PHE A 355 16.37 -4.09 10.70
CA PHE A 355 16.27 -5.19 9.73
C PHE A 355 17.08 -6.39 10.22
N SER A 356 16.37 -7.40 10.73
CA SER A 356 16.99 -8.66 11.11
C SER A 356 17.51 -9.43 9.88
N LYS A 357 18.48 -10.32 10.11
CA LYS A 357 18.99 -11.22 9.07
C LYS A 357 17.87 -12.07 8.46
N GLU A 358 16.98 -12.63 9.27
CA GLU A 358 15.88 -13.47 8.78
C GLU A 358 14.93 -12.69 7.88
N LYS A 359 14.69 -11.41 8.19
CA LYS A 359 13.89 -10.53 7.33
C LYS A 359 14.57 -10.31 5.99
N CYS A 360 15.87 -10.03 5.97
CA CYS A 360 16.62 -9.87 4.73
C CYS A 360 16.68 -11.16 3.91
N GLU A 361 16.87 -12.32 4.56
CA GLU A 361 16.85 -13.63 3.92
C GLU A 361 15.53 -13.88 3.21
N LYS A 362 14.40 -13.72 3.92
CA LYS A 362 13.05 -13.86 3.32
C LYS A 362 12.85 -12.96 2.10
N MET A 363 13.30 -11.70 2.18
CA MET A 363 13.20 -10.76 1.06
C MET A 363 13.97 -11.26 -0.17
N MET A 364 15.19 -11.78 0.03
CA MET A 364 16.03 -12.32 -1.04
C MET A 364 15.48 -13.63 -1.61
N ASP A 365 14.90 -14.49 -0.76
CA ASP A 365 14.30 -15.77 -1.16
C ASP A 365 13.07 -15.62 -2.06
N GLU A 366 12.38 -14.48 -1.96
CA GLU A 366 11.21 -14.18 -2.77
C GLU A 366 11.56 -13.68 -4.18
N ILE A 367 12.82 -13.31 -4.47
CA ILE A 367 13.23 -12.81 -5.79
C ILE A 367 12.87 -13.78 -6.94
N PRO A 368 13.13 -15.10 -6.86
CA PRO A 368 12.79 -16.03 -7.93
C PRO A 368 11.28 -16.09 -8.21
N TYR A 369 10.47 -16.02 -7.15
CA TYR A 369 9.01 -15.95 -7.27
C TYR A 369 8.56 -14.64 -7.93
N ARG A 370 9.19 -13.52 -7.60
CA ARG A 370 8.93 -12.23 -8.27
C ARG A 370 9.27 -12.29 -9.76
N LEU A 371 10.40 -12.92 -10.12
CA LEU A 371 10.75 -13.14 -11.52
C LEU A 371 9.73 -14.03 -12.24
N GLN A 372 9.12 -15.02 -11.57
CA GLN A 372 7.99 -15.77 -12.12
C GLN A 372 6.78 -14.84 -12.37
N LEU A 373 6.44 -13.97 -11.42
CA LEU A 373 5.34 -12.99 -11.62
C LEU A 373 5.60 -12.03 -12.79
N ILE A 374 6.87 -11.66 -13.05
CA ILE A 374 7.24 -10.89 -14.25
C ILE A 374 6.88 -11.67 -15.51
N ILE A 375 7.20 -12.95 -15.56
CA ILE A 375 6.92 -13.82 -16.71
C ILE A 375 5.41 -13.98 -16.89
N ASP A 376 4.69 -14.29 -15.82
CA ASP A 376 3.23 -14.53 -15.84
C ASP A 376 2.46 -13.28 -16.25
N ASN A 377 2.94 -12.10 -15.85
CA ASN A 377 2.35 -10.81 -16.21
C ASN A 377 2.94 -10.20 -17.50
N ASN A 378 3.59 -11.00 -18.35
CA ASN A 378 4.15 -10.55 -19.63
C ASN A 378 5.04 -9.29 -19.55
N GLY A 379 5.85 -9.21 -18.50
CA GLY A 379 6.79 -8.12 -18.29
C GLY A 379 6.20 -6.86 -17.64
N GLU A 380 4.92 -6.87 -17.27
CA GLU A 380 4.30 -5.76 -16.54
C GLU A 380 4.89 -5.56 -15.14
N HIS A 381 4.54 -4.44 -14.51
CA HIS A 381 4.88 -4.18 -13.11
C HIS A 381 4.25 -5.21 -12.19
N ILE A 382 5.05 -5.70 -11.26
CA ILE A 382 4.58 -6.44 -10.11
C ILE A 382 4.50 -5.52 -8.90
N HIS A 383 3.80 -6.00 -7.90
CA HIS A 383 3.48 -5.22 -6.73
C HIS A 383 4.66 -5.16 -5.76
N LYS A 384 5.21 -3.95 -5.55
CA LYS A 384 6.25 -3.70 -4.54
C LYS A 384 5.64 -3.76 -3.14
N TYR A 385 5.99 -4.77 -2.34
CA TYR A 385 6.00 -4.72 -0.88
C TYR A 385 7.17 -5.53 -0.35
#